data_AF-A0A6I3LH11-F1
#
_entry.id   AF-A0A6I3LH11-F1
#
_cell.length_a   1.000
_cell.length_b   1.000
_cell.length_c   1.000
_cell.angle_alpha   90.00
_cell.angle_beta   90.00
_cell.angle_gamma   90.00
#
_symmetry.space_group_name_H-M   'P 1'
#
loop_
_entity.id
_entity.type
_entity.pdbx_description
1 polymer ?
#
loop_
_entity_poly.entity_id
_entity_poly.type
_entity_poly.pdbx_seq_one_letter_code
_entity_poly.pdbx_strand_id
1 'polypeptide(L)'
;HKGISRGLETLEIQYKPSADVSEDLDLSKMRRVYEEKFANVKKREIDRGMTLFGPHRDDLLFFVNGRDVQTFGSQGQQRTTAL
;
A
#
# COMPACT_ATOMS: atom_id res chain seq x y z
N HIS A 1 17.71 -8.78 -4.48
CA HIS A 1 17.19 -9.74 -5.48
C HIS A 1 18.06 -10.00 -6.73
N LYS A 2 18.82 -9.04 -7.28
CA LYS A 2 19.71 -9.30 -8.45
C LYS A 2 20.74 -10.44 -8.26
N GLY A 3 21.21 -10.67 -7.03
CA GLY A 3 22.21 -11.70 -6.74
C GLY A 3 21.65 -13.12 -6.53
N ILE A 4 20.34 -13.28 -6.26
CA ILE A 4 19.74 -14.57 -5.89
C ILE A 4 18.93 -15.16 -7.06
N SER A 5 18.20 -14.33 -7.82
CA SER A 5 17.38 -14.80 -8.95
C SER A 5 18.17 -14.95 -10.27
N ARG A 6 19.49 -14.75 -10.27
CA ARG A 6 20.34 -14.69 -11.48
C ARG A 6 19.82 -13.74 -12.56
N GLY A 7 18.99 -12.75 -12.19
CA GLY A 7 18.38 -11.78 -13.11
C GLY A 7 17.10 -12.25 -13.81
N LEU A 8 16.51 -13.40 -13.43
CA LEU A 8 15.29 -13.93 -14.06
C LEU A 8 13.98 -13.37 -13.51
N GLU A 9 14.06 -12.61 -12.41
CA GLU A 9 12.87 -12.09 -11.71
C GLU A 9 12.99 -10.58 -11.53
N THR A 10 11.94 -9.87 -11.93
CA THR A 10 11.78 -8.42 -11.71
C THR A 10 10.90 -8.19 -10.49
N LEU A 11 11.44 -7.50 -9.49
CA LEU A 11 10.69 -7.06 -8.31
C LEU A 11 10.26 -5.62 -8.52
N GLU A 12 8.96 -5.37 -8.39
CA GLU A 12 8.35 -4.05 -8.41
C GLU A 12 7.68 -3.79 -7.06
N ILE A 13 7.80 -2.56 -6.57
CA ILE A 13 7.22 -2.13 -5.31
C ILE A 13 6.25 -1.00 -5.64
N GLN A 14 5.01 -1.14 -5.19
CA GLN A 14 3.98 -0.12 -5.36
C GLN A 14 3.50 0.34 -3.99
N TYR A 15 3.59 1.64 -3.76
CA TYR A 15 2.96 2.26 -2.60
C TYR A 15 1.46 2.40 -2.84
N LYS A 16 0.67 1.88 -1.90
CA LYS A 16 -0.78 1.97 -1.90
C LYS A 16 -1.22 2.89 -0.76
N PRO A 17 -1.35 4.20 -1.02
CA PRO A 17 -1.81 5.13 -0.01
C PRO A 17 -3.29 4.88 0.32
N SER A 18 -3.67 5.16 1.57
CA SER A 18 -5.05 5.13 2.03
C SER A 18 -5.88 6.23 1.36
N ALA A 19 -5.26 7.37 1.07
CA ALA A 19 -5.82 8.42 0.24
C ALA A 19 -5.31 8.30 -1.20
N ASP A 20 -6.22 8.29 -2.18
CA ASP A 20 -5.84 8.32 -3.59
C ASP A 20 -5.34 9.73 -3.95
N VAL A 21 -4.07 9.97 -3.65
CA VAL A 21 -3.40 11.24 -3.89
C VAL A 21 -2.23 11.02 -4.87
N SER A 22 -2.40 11.49 -6.10
CA SER A 22 -1.34 11.60 -7.12
C SER A 22 -0.18 12.50 -6.67
N GLU A 23 1.03 12.19 -7.15
CA GLU A 23 2.28 12.91 -6.85
C GLU A 23 2.26 14.40 -7.27
N ASP A 24 1.36 14.79 -8.19
CA ASP A 24 1.22 16.17 -8.69
C ASP A 24 0.27 17.04 -7.86
N LEU A 25 -0.15 16.58 -6.67
CA LEU A 25 -1.23 17.22 -5.92
C LEU A 25 -0.77 18.35 -5.02
N ASP A 26 -1.40 19.51 -5.22
CA ASP A 26 -1.47 20.60 -4.25
C ASP A 26 -1.94 20.08 -2.87
N LEU A 27 -1.22 20.46 -1.81
CA LEU A 27 -1.53 20.15 -0.40
C LEU A 27 -2.99 20.47 -0.05
N SER A 28 -3.57 21.49 -0.68
CA SER A 28 -4.97 21.87 -0.49
C SER A 28 -5.94 20.74 -0.87
N LYS A 29 -5.68 20.04 -1.98
CA LYS A 29 -6.49 18.94 -2.48
C LYS A 29 -6.33 17.70 -1.61
N MET A 30 -5.10 17.42 -1.14
CA MET A 30 -4.86 16.35 -0.18
C MET A 30 -5.70 16.57 1.08
N ARG A 31 -5.63 17.76 1.69
CA ARG A 31 -6.41 18.09 2.89
C ARG A 31 -7.90 17.85 2.70
N ARG A 32 -8.46 18.33 1.57
CA ARG A 32 -9.88 18.15 1.25
C ARG A 32 -10.26 16.67 1.15
N VAL A 33 -9.47 15.85 0.45
CA VAL A 33 -9.73 14.41 0.33
C VAL A 33 -9.73 13.73 1.69
N TYR A 34 -8.80 14.09 2.57
CA TYR A 34 -8.75 13.56 3.93
C TYR A 34 -9.98 13.98 4.75
N GLU A 35 -10.35 15.27 4.73
CA GLU A 35 -11.53 15.78 5.45
C GLU A 35 -12.82 15.08 4.99
N GLU A 36 -13.02 14.93 3.68
CA GLU A 36 -14.17 14.21 3.10
C GLU A 36 -14.19 12.74 3.53
N LYS A 37 -13.03 12.06 3.53
CA LYS A 37 -12.94 10.65 3.93
C LYS A 37 -13.22 10.47 5.41
N PHE A 38 -12.63 11.28 6.29
CA PHE A 38 -12.91 11.23 7.73
C PHE A 38 -14.38 11.48 8.04
N ALA A 39 -15.01 12.45 7.37
CA ALA A 39 -16.44 12.70 7.53
C ALA A 39 -17.28 11.45 7.18
N ASN A 40 -16.94 10.76 6.08
CA ASN A 40 -17.65 9.58 5.60
C ASN A 40 -17.44 8.32 6.47
N VAL A 41 -16.29 8.19 7.15
CA VAL A 41 -15.98 7.00 7.96
C VAL A 41 -16.18 7.19 9.46
N LYS A 42 -16.43 8.42 9.93
CA LYS A 42 -16.53 8.79 11.35
C LYS A 42 -17.36 7.83 12.19
N LYS A 43 -18.58 7.46 11.74
CA LYS A 43 -19.44 6.53 12.48
C LYS A 43 -18.76 5.17 12.67
N ARG A 44 -18.16 4.63 11.61
CA ARG A 44 -17.43 3.35 11.67
C ARG A 44 -16.18 3.42 12.54
N GLU A 45 -15.49 4.56 12.57
CA GLU A 45 -14.32 4.76 13.43
C GLU A 45 -14.72 4.79 14.91
N ILE A 46 -15.83 5.45 15.25
CA ILE A 46 -16.40 5.46 16.60
C ILE A 46 -16.80 4.03 17.01
N ASP A 47 -17.55 3.33 16.17
CA ASP A 47 -18.01 1.96 16.44
C ASP A 47 -16.83 0.99 16.65
N ARG A 48 -15.70 1.21 15.97
CA ARG A 48 -14.48 0.39 16.08
C ARG A 48 -13.47 0.90 17.11
N GLY A 49 -13.67 2.09 17.66
CA GLY A 49 -12.74 2.74 18.59
C GLY A 49 -11.34 3.00 18.00
N MET A 50 -11.20 3.11 16.67
CA MET A 50 -9.89 3.31 16.04
C MET A 50 -10.00 4.13 14.75
N THR A 51 -8.92 4.86 14.40
CA THR A 51 -8.82 5.59 13.14
C THR A 51 -8.60 4.61 11.98
N LEU A 52 -9.49 4.61 10.99
CA LEU A 52 -9.56 3.68 9.86
C LEU A 52 -8.94 4.23 8.58
N PHE A 53 -8.61 5.52 8.54
CA PHE A 53 -8.08 6.20 7.36
C PHE A 53 -6.87 7.07 7.71
N GLY A 54 -5.81 7.03 6.91
CA GLY A 54 -4.59 7.82 7.09
C GLY A 54 -3.30 7.02 6.89
N PRO A 55 -2.12 7.66 6.91
CA PRO A 55 -0.85 7.05 6.51
C PRO A 55 -0.48 5.78 7.28
N HIS A 56 -0.94 5.66 8.52
CA HIS A 56 -0.80 4.46 9.36
C HIS A 56 -1.58 3.23 8.84
N ARG A 57 -2.40 3.39 7.80
CA ARG A 57 -3.17 2.34 7.13
C ARG A 57 -2.73 2.09 5.68
N ASP A 58 -1.69 2.77 5.24
CA ASP A 58 -1.16 2.58 3.90
C ASP A 58 -0.44 1.23 3.80
N ASP A 59 -0.23 0.77 2.56
CA ASP A 59 0.37 -0.52 2.29
C ASP A 59 1.49 -0.42 1.25
N LEU A 60 2.41 -1.38 1.29
CA LEU A 60 3.45 -1.57 0.29
C LEU A 60 3.19 -2.90 -0.40
N LEU A 61 2.79 -2.84 -1.67
CA LEU A 61 2.57 -4.01 -2.49
C LEU A 61 3.86 -4.41 -3.18
N PHE A 62 4.13 -5.71 -3.19
CA PHE A 62 5.31 -6.28 -3.82
C PHE A 62 4.88 -7.19 -4.96
N PHE A 63 5.44 -6.96 -6.15
CA PHE A 63 5.15 -7.72 -7.34
C PHE A 63 6.41 -8.40 -7.86
N VAL A 64 6.36 -9.71 -8.12
CA VAL A 64 7.42 -10.44 -8.81
C VAL A 64 6.90 -10.83 -10.18
N ASN A 65 7.57 -10.36 -11.23
CA ASN A 65 7.15 -10.55 -12.63
C ASN A 65 5.69 -10.13 -12.88
N GLY A 66 5.28 -9.02 -12.28
CA GLY A 66 3.91 -8.48 -12.39
C GLY A 66 2.84 -9.22 -11.59
N ARG A 67 3.21 -10.18 -10.72
CA ARG A 67 2.28 -10.91 -9.85
C ARG A 67 2.51 -10.53 -8.40
N ASP A 68 1.41 -10.24 -7.69
CA ASP A 68 1.45 -9.96 -6.25
C ASP A 68 2.05 -11.14 -5.49
N VAL A 69 3.16 -10.88 -4.79
CA VAL A 69 3.89 -11.89 -4.03
C VAL A 69 3.10 -12.41 -2.85
N GLN A 70 2.31 -11.56 -2.18
CA GLN A 70 1.52 -12.00 -1.02
C GLN A 70 0.49 -13.04 -1.43
N THR A 71 -0.13 -12.85 -2.60
CA THR A 71 -1.21 -13.71 -3.08
C THR A 71 -0.70 -14.91 -3.90
N PHE A 72 0.36 -14.74 -4.70
CA PHE A 72 0.78 -15.74 -5.70
C PHE A 72 2.25 -16.17 -5.60
N GLY A 73 3.01 -15.62 -4.66
CA GLY A 73 4.40 -16.00 -4.44
C GLY A 73 4.54 -17.41 -3.86
N SER A 74 5.58 -18.14 -4.27
CA SER A 74 5.97 -19.38 -3.58
C SER A 74 6.39 -19.09 -2.14
N GLN A 75 6.37 -20.09 -1.25
CA GLN A 75 6.81 -19.92 0.14
C GLN A 75 8.23 -19.33 0.27
N GLY A 76 9.14 -19.64 -0.68
CA GLY A 76 10.47 -19.04 -0.73
C GLY A 76 10.39 -17.54 -1.05
N GLN A 77 9.65 -17.18 -2.10
CA GLN A 77 9.46 -15.78 -2.52
C GLN A 77 8.76 -14.94 -1.46
N GLN A 78 7.72 -15.47 -0.80
CA GLN A 78 7.04 -14.77 0.29
C GLN A 78 7.97 -14.44 1.45
N ARG A 79 8.87 -15.36 1.83
CA ARG A 79 9.85 -15.12 2.90
C ARG A 79 10.95 -14.15 2.47
N THR A 80 11.43 -14.26 1.23
CA THR A 80 12.56 -13.45 0.76
C THR A 80 12.15 -12.03 0.35
N THR A 81 10.89 -11.79 0.00
CA THR A 81 10.44 -10.45 -0.46
C THR A 81 10.42 -9.40 0.66
N ALA A 82 10.35 -9.85 1.92
CA ALA A 82 10.39 -8.97 3.09
C ALA A 82 11.79 -8.82 3.72
N LEU A 83 12.81 -9.55 3.23
CA LEU A 83 14.18 -9.59 3.76
C LEU A 83 15.16 -8.87 2.82
#